data_AF-A0A1B7N957-F1
#
_entry.id   AF-A0A1B7N957-F1
#
_cell.length_a   1.000
_cell.length_b   1.000
_cell.length_c   1.000
_cell.angle_alpha   90.00
_cell.angle_beta   90.00
_cell.angle_gamma   90.00
#
_symmetry.space_group_name_H-M   'P 1'
#
loop_
_entity.id
_entity.type
_entity.pdbx_description
1 polymer ?
#
loop_
_entity_poly.entity_id
_entity_poly.type
_entity_poly.pdbx_seq_one_letter_code
_entity_poly.pdbx_strand_id
1 'polypeptide(L)'
;MTTTDNLSTTPLDDNVLESIRQAIADFLQRCGAQHGGFMFDEAWYTECYQEAITRGIPMDGKYSIRSFMAVGVAITVNTYAHIPDHATRVWVCLLFALIFGVDDDLDGGQDMDHMNRFNERFVNRQPQGNPALEALDKLLREAPRYYSSFVSNLITTSVLDYVSSIIVDHKTKNMQISTQTPSYPEYWRIMSGLPSVFVLFIFPSTLPVEDYIQSMPDLAIITGYVNDVLSFYKEEIAGDTANYVSLRAASRAITKLDALHEVIDQTVHAHHNILESLKLHTEAYEAYVSFFHGYIRFHASPRYKLEELLSERSSCNDA
;
A
#
# COMPACT_ATOMS: atom_id res chain seq x y z
N MET A 1 -20.65 -44.22 8.33
CA MET A 1 -21.38 -42.93 8.38
C MET A 1 -20.32 -41.86 8.59
N THR A 2 -19.71 -41.36 7.51
CA THR A 2 -20.11 -40.14 6.75
C THR A 2 -20.11 -38.91 7.67
N THR A 3 -19.31 -37.87 7.49
CA THR A 3 -18.69 -37.31 6.28
C THR A 3 -17.55 -36.38 6.69
N THR A 4 -16.39 -36.52 6.07
CA THR A 4 -15.35 -35.49 6.00
C THR A 4 -15.80 -34.45 4.99
N ASP A 5 -16.11 -33.23 5.44
CA ASP A 5 -16.28 -32.07 4.55
C ASP A 5 -14.92 -31.69 3.98
N ASN A 6 -14.63 -32.23 2.80
CA ASN A 6 -13.71 -31.61 1.86
C ASN A 6 -14.42 -30.36 1.32
N LEU A 7 -14.09 -29.20 1.86
CA LEU A 7 -14.35 -27.91 1.23
C LEU A 7 -13.62 -27.89 -0.12
N SER A 8 -14.33 -28.34 -1.14
CA SER A 8 -13.97 -28.18 -2.54
C SER A 8 -13.90 -26.68 -2.84
N THR A 9 -12.69 -26.18 -3.11
CA THR A 9 -12.49 -24.89 -3.77
C THR A 9 -13.05 -24.99 -5.18
N THR A 10 -14.35 -24.72 -5.33
CA THR A 10 -14.98 -24.54 -6.63
C THR A 10 -14.22 -23.41 -7.36
N PRO A 11 -13.84 -23.58 -8.64
CA PRO A 11 -13.35 -22.46 -9.44
C PRO A 11 -14.33 -21.30 -9.33
N LEU A 12 -13.83 -20.07 -9.10
CA LEU A 12 -14.68 -18.88 -9.12
C LEU A 12 -15.46 -18.85 -10.44
N ASP A 13 -16.72 -18.43 -10.39
CA ASP A 13 -17.55 -18.26 -11.58
C ASP A 13 -16.85 -17.28 -12.54
N ASP A 14 -16.51 -17.75 -13.75
CA ASP A 14 -15.81 -16.95 -14.76
C ASP A 14 -16.51 -15.61 -15.04
N ASN A 15 -17.84 -15.56 -14.88
CA ASN A 15 -18.62 -14.33 -15.03
C ASN A 15 -18.33 -13.28 -13.94
N VAL A 16 -17.99 -13.71 -12.72
CA VAL A 16 -17.63 -12.81 -11.61
C VAL A 16 -16.25 -12.22 -11.86
N LEU A 17 -15.29 -13.05 -12.28
CA LEU A 17 -13.95 -12.56 -12.62
C LEU A 17 -14.01 -11.55 -13.75
N GLU A 18 -14.80 -11.82 -14.80
CA GLU A 18 -14.97 -10.88 -15.92
C GLU A 18 -15.59 -9.54 -15.48
N SER A 19 -16.58 -9.58 -14.59
CA SER A 19 -17.18 -8.36 -14.02
C SER A 19 -16.16 -7.53 -13.24
N ILE A 20 -15.25 -8.17 -12.51
CA ILE A 20 -14.15 -7.49 -11.79
C ILE A 20 -13.19 -6.84 -12.78
N ARG A 21 -12.80 -7.54 -13.87
CA ARG A 21 -11.92 -6.96 -14.90
C ARG A 21 -12.54 -5.71 -15.51
N GLN A 22 -13.81 -5.78 -15.87
CA GLN A 22 -14.53 -4.68 -16.48
C GLN A 22 -14.68 -3.48 -15.53
N ALA A 23 -14.89 -3.72 -14.23
CA ALA A 23 -14.89 -2.67 -13.21
C ALA A 23 -13.51 -1.99 -13.07
N ILE A 24 -12.42 -2.75 -13.01
CA ILE A 24 -11.06 -2.21 -12.94
C ILE A 24 -10.71 -1.42 -14.21
N ALA A 25 -11.12 -1.89 -15.38
CA ALA A 25 -10.93 -1.17 -16.64
C ALA A 25 -11.72 0.16 -16.67
N ASP A 26 -12.96 0.17 -16.17
CA ASP A 26 -13.76 1.39 -16.01
C ASP A 26 -13.08 2.40 -15.09
N PHE A 27 -12.56 1.93 -13.94
CA PHE A 27 -11.78 2.75 -13.01
C PHE A 27 -10.59 3.45 -13.71
N LEU A 28 -9.75 2.69 -14.40
CA LEU A 28 -8.58 3.24 -15.11
C LEU A 28 -9.00 4.28 -16.17
N GLN A 29 -10.06 3.99 -16.93
CA GLN A 29 -10.59 4.90 -17.94
C GLN A 29 -11.11 6.20 -17.31
N ARG A 30 -11.88 6.11 -16.22
CA ARG A 30 -12.49 7.27 -15.55
C ARG A 30 -11.48 8.19 -14.88
N CYS A 31 -10.32 7.66 -14.47
CA CYS A 31 -9.21 8.45 -13.97
C CYS A 31 -8.25 8.95 -15.07
N GLY A 32 -8.51 8.64 -16.35
CA GLY A 32 -7.57 8.98 -17.44
C GLY A 32 -6.19 8.33 -17.25
N ALA A 33 -6.12 7.21 -16.52
CA ALA A 33 -4.88 6.55 -16.19
C ALA A 33 -4.33 5.83 -17.42
N GLN A 34 -3.13 6.22 -17.85
CA GLN A 34 -2.37 5.45 -18.83
C GLN A 34 -1.58 4.36 -18.11
N HIS A 35 -1.68 3.12 -18.56
CA HIS A 35 -0.82 2.04 -18.06
C HIS A 35 0.56 2.18 -18.71
N GLY A 36 1.52 2.71 -17.95
CA GLY A 36 2.94 2.54 -18.30
C GLY A 36 3.37 1.11 -18.00
N GLY A 37 4.34 0.58 -18.75
CA GLY A 37 4.96 -0.69 -18.40
C GLY A 37 5.70 -0.58 -17.05
N PHE A 38 5.58 -1.62 -16.21
CA PHE A 38 6.32 -1.71 -14.96
C PHE A 38 7.82 -1.48 -15.17
N MET A 39 8.43 -0.68 -14.30
CA MET A 39 9.88 -0.42 -14.34
C MET A 39 10.58 -1.08 -13.15
N PHE A 40 11.69 -1.74 -13.44
CA PHE A 40 12.65 -2.19 -12.44
C PHE A 40 14.04 -1.66 -12.80
N ASP A 41 14.67 -0.94 -11.87
CA ASP A 41 15.99 -0.34 -12.07
C ASP A 41 17.04 -1.15 -11.29
N GLU A 42 17.80 -1.96 -12.03
CA GLU A 42 18.86 -2.82 -11.50
C GLU A 42 20.02 -2.03 -10.86
N ALA A 43 20.33 -0.84 -11.39
CA ALA A 43 21.38 0.01 -10.83
C ALA A 43 20.91 0.59 -9.49
N TRP A 44 19.67 1.09 -9.43
CA TRP A 44 19.06 1.56 -8.20
C TRP A 44 18.91 0.43 -7.16
N TYR A 45 18.56 -0.78 -7.60
CA TYR A 45 18.52 -1.95 -6.73
C TYR A 45 19.88 -2.22 -6.10
N THR A 46 20.95 -2.26 -6.91
CA THR A 46 22.31 -2.50 -6.43
C THR A 46 22.74 -1.45 -5.42
N GLU A 47 22.43 -0.19 -5.68
CA GLU A 47 22.75 0.93 -4.79
C GLU A 47 21.99 0.84 -3.46
N CYS A 48 20.66 0.69 -3.48
CA CYS A 48 19.85 0.58 -2.27
C CYS A 48 20.20 -0.68 -1.47
N TYR A 49 20.52 -1.78 -2.14
CA TYR A 49 20.98 -3.02 -1.52
C TYR A 49 22.31 -2.81 -0.77
N GLN A 50 23.26 -2.11 -1.40
CA GLN A 50 24.55 -1.81 -0.77
C GLN A 50 24.41 -0.82 0.39
N GLU A 51 23.50 0.16 0.28
CA GLU A 51 23.18 1.06 1.37
C GLU A 51 22.57 0.29 2.55
N ALA A 52 21.67 -0.66 2.31
CA ALA A 52 21.10 -1.49 3.36
C ALA A 52 22.18 -2.25 4.16
N ILE A 53 23.15 -2.85 3.46
CA ILE A 53 24.31 -3.50 4.07
C ILE A 53 25.12 -2.50 4.90
N THR A 54 25.41 -1.33 4.32
CA THR A 54 26.22 -0.29 4.96
C THR A 54 25.57 0.23 6.25
N ARG A 55 24.25 0.33 6.27
CA ARG A 55 23.45 0.71 7.46
C ARG A 55 23.26 -0.42 8.47
N GLY A 56 23.76 -1.63 8.17
CA GLY A 56 23.61 -2.80 9.03
C GLY A 56 22.17 -3.31 9.11
N ILE A 57 21.36 -3.05 8.08
CA ILE A 57 20.04 -3.64 7.94
C ILE A 57 20.21 -5.14 7.66
N PRO A 58 19.42 -6.03 8.30
CA PRO A 58 19.58 -7.47 8.13
C PRO A 58 19.29 -7.90 6.68
N MET A 59 20.31 -8.44 6.00
CA MET A 59 20.22 -8.95 4.62
C MET A 59 20.30 -10.48 4.54
N ASP A 60 20.45 -11.16 5.68
CA ASP A 60 20.56 -12.61 5.84
C ASP A 60 19.91 -13.05 7.16
N GLY A 61 19.59 -14.35 7.25
CA GLY A 61 18.99 -14.94 8.45
C GLY A 61 17.48 -14.71 8.58
N LYS A 62 16.92 -15.04 9.76
CA LYS A 62 15.47 -15.04 10.02
C LYS A 62 14.80 -13.68 9.73
N TYR A 63 15.48 -12.59 10.04
CA TYR A 63 14.93 -11.23 9.95
C TYR A 63 15.44 -10.47 8.72
N SER A 64 15.85 -11.20 7.68
CA SER A 64 16.37 -10.60 6.45
C SER A 64 15.27 -9.85 5.70
N ILE A 65 15.57 -8.66 5.20
CA ILE A 65 14.67 -7.94 4.28
C ILE A 65 15.04 -8.14 2.80
N ARG A 66 15.97 -9.05 2.48
CA ARG A 66 16.53 -9.20 1.13
C ARG A 66 15.44 -9.38 0.06
N SER A 67 14.44 -10.22 0.32
CA SER A 67 13.30 -10.47 -0.57
C SER A 67 12.45 -9.22 -0.82
N PHE A 68 12.44 -8.27 0.12
CA PHE A 68 11.63 -7.06 0.06
C PHE A 68 12.34 -5.86 -0.56
N MET A 69 13.65 -5.96 -0.82
CA MET A 69 14.39 -4.91 -1.52
C MET A 69 13.82 -4.66 -2.92
N ALA A 70 13.39 -5.71 -3.61
CA ALA A 70 12.82 -5.59 -4.94
C ALA A 70 11.52 -4.75 -4.93
N VAL A 71 10.65 -4.94 -3.93
CA VAL A 71 9.42 -4.15 -3.82
C VAL A 71 9.70 -2.71 -3.36
N GLY A 72 10.67 -2.49 -2.46
CA GLY A 72 11.12 -1.15 -2.08
C GLY A 72 11.66 -0.35 -3.28
N VAL A 73 12.46 -1.01 -4.13
CA VAL A 73 12.98 -0.42 -5.38
C VAL A 73 11.85 -0.14 -6.35
N ALA A 74 10.99 -1.13 -6.59
CA ALA A 74 9.86 -1.01 -7.50
C ALA A 74 8.95 0.16 -7.11
N ILE A 75 8.60 0.29 -5.83
CA ILE A 75 7.74 1.39 -5.39
C ILE A 75 8.43 2.74 -5.55
N THR A 76 9.70 2.89 -5.15
CA THR A 76 10.41 4.17 -5.26
C THR A 76 10.62 4.59 -6.72
N VAL A 77 11.03 3.67 -7.59
CA VAL A 77 11.31 3.95 -9.01
C VAL A 77 10.04 4.29 -9.78
N ASN A 78 8.93 3.58 -9.51
CA ASN A 78 7.71 3.83 -10.26
C ASN A 78 6.96 5.04 -9.71
N THR A 79 6.90 5.23 -8.38
CA THR A 79 5.93 6.15 -7.75
C THR A 79 6.54 7.45 -7.21
N TYR A 80 7.83 7.46 -6.89
CA TYR A 80 8.51 8.61 -6.26
C TYR A 80 9.72 9.09 -7.07
N ALA A 81 9.81 8.76 -8.36
CA ALA A 81 10.93 9.16 -9.20
C ALA A 81 11.09 10.68 -9.36
N HIS A 82 9.99 11.44 -9.22
CA HIS A 82 9.97 12.90 -9.28
C HIS A 82 10.57 13.58 -8.04
N ILE A 83 10.81 12.85 -6.95
CA ILE A 83 11.48 13.41 -5.77
C ILE A 83 12.96 13.67 -6.12
N PRO A 84 13.43 14.93 -6.09
CA PRO A 84 14.74 15.26 -6.62
C PRO A 84 15.88 14.83 -5.70
N ASP A 85 15.64 14.82 -4.38
CA ASP A 85 16.66 14.49 -3.40
C ASP A 85 16.97 13.00 -3.39
N HIS A 86 18.20 12.67 -3.75
CA HIS A 86 18.68 11.31 -3.85
C HIS A 86 18.64 10.58 -2.50
N ALA A 87 19.13 11.23 -1.43
CA ALA A 87 19.22 10.62 -0.11
C ALA A 87 17.83 10.29 0.46
N THR A 88 16.84 11.15 0.19
CA THR A 88 15.43 10.92 0.53
C THR A 88 14.89 9.69 -0.19
N ARG A 89 15.12 9.56 -1.51
CA ARG A 89 14.65 8.39 -2.26
C ARG A 89 15.27 7.08 -1.77
N VAL A 90 16.56 7.06 -1.43
CA VAL A 90 17.20 5.88 -0.84
C VAL A 90 16.56 5.55 0.51
N TRP A 91 16.35 6.55 1.37
CA TRP A 91 15.70 6.35 2.67
C TRP A 91 14.25 5.83 2.53
N VAL A 92 13.46 6.39 1.60
CA VAL A 92 12.10 5.93 1.28
C VAL A 92 12.11 4.47 0.79
N CYS A 93 13.04 4.11 -0.09
CA CYS A 93 13.19 2.73 -0.57
C CYS A 93 13.45 1.74 0.57
N LEU A 94 14.39 2.07 1.46
CA LEU A 94 14.73 1.22 2.61
C LEU A 94 13.57 1.13 3.60
N LEU A 95 12.87 2.24 3.83
CA LEU A 95 11.71 2.27 4.72
C LEU A 95 10.59 1.37 4.21
N PHE A 96 10.25 1.44 2.92
CA PHE A 96 9.23 0.55 2.34
C PHE A 96 9.65 -0.92 2.35
N ALA A 97 10.91 -1.23 2.05
CA ALA A 97 11.40 -2.61 2.13
C ALA A 97 11.29 -3.19 3.55
N LEU A 98 11.59 -2.38 4.59
CA LEU A 98 11.42 -2.78 5.99
C LEU A 98 9.95 -2.90 6.40
N ILE A 99 9.11 -1.95 6.01
CA ILE A 99 7.67 -1.98 6.30
C ILE A 99 7.05 -3.26 5.75
N PHE A 100 7.28 -3.59 4.48
CA PHE A 100 6.74 -4.79 3.86
C PHE A 100 7.35 -6.06 4.45
N GLY A 101 8.64 -6.07 4.76
CA GLY A 101 9.27 -7.22 5.42
C GLY A 101 8.77 -7.46 6.84
N VAL A 102 8.48 -6.40 7.59
CA VAL A 102 7.90 -6.48 8.94
C VAL A 102 6.48 -7.03 8.90
N ASP A 103 5.70 -6.72 7.87
CA ASP A 103 4.33 -7.22 7.68
C ASP A 103 4.30 -8.69 7.26
N ASP A 104 5.06 -9.06 6.23
CA ASP A 104 4.99 -10.39 5.60
C ASP A 104 5.76 -11.47 6.40
N ASP A 105 6.91 -11.17 7.01
CA ASP A 105 7.81 -12.20 7.59
C ASP A 105 7.73 -12.32 9.13
N LEU A 106 7.14 -11.35 9.84
CA LEU A 106 7.03 -11.38 11.31
C LEU A 106 5.66 -11.93 11.77
N ASP A 107 5.36 -13.18 11.46
CA ASP A 107 4.07 -13.79 11.83
C ASP A 107 4.13 -14.66 13.11
N GLY A 108 3.31 -14.27 14.10
CA GLY A 108 2.98 -15.07 15.27
C GLY A 108 4.06 -15.14 16.37
N GLY A 109 3.73 -15.88 17.44
CA GLY A 109 4.67 -16.21 18.53
C GLY A 109 5.41 -15.00 19.13
N GLN A 110 6.72 -15.14 19.32
CA GLN A 110 7.59 -14.09 19.86
C GLN A 110 7.65 -12.83 18.98
N ASP A 111 7.45 -12.96 17.66
CA ASP A 111 7.51 -11.81 16.77
C ASP A 111 6.32 -10.86 17.05
N MET A 112 5.14 -11.41 17.35
CA MET A 112 3.99 -10.62 17.80
C MET A 112 4.21 -9.97 19.17
N ASP A 113 4.93 -10.61 20.10
CA ASP A 113 5.31 -9.98 21.37
C ASP A 113 6.28 -8.80 21.15
N HIS A 114 7.19 -8.92 20.18
CA HIS A 114 8.09 -7.84 19.80
C HIS A 114 7.35 -6.69 19.13
N MET A 115 6.42 -6.98 18.22
CA MET A 115 5.55 -5.99 17.57
C MET A 115 4.69 -5.23 18.57
N ASN A 116 4.02 -5.93 19.50
CA ASN A 116 3.21 -5.29 20.56
C ASN A 116 3.98 -4.29 21.41
N ARG A 117 5.30 -4.46 21.54
CA ARG A 117 6.17 -3.60 22.34
C ARG A 117 6.93 -2.57 21.50
N PHE A 118 6.79 -2.58 20.18
CA PHE A 118 7.56 -1.71 19.28
C PHE A 118 7.35 -0.23 19.61
N ASN A 119 6.08 0.22 19.67
CA ASN A 119 5.74 1.62 19.95
C ASN A 119 6.20 2.07 21.34
N GLU A 120 5.98 1.23 22.36
CA GLU A 120 6.45 1.48 23.73
C GLU A 120 7.98 1.67 23.76
N ARG A 121 8.72 0.77 23.10
CA ARG A 121 10.18 0.82 23.05
C ARG A 121 10.69 2.00 22.23
N PHE A 122 10.03 2.30 21.11
CA PHE A 122 10.37 3.43 20.25
C PHE A 122 10.30 4.75 21.02
N VAL A 123 9.21 4.99 21.75
CA VAL A 123 9.01 6.19 22.57
C VAL A 123 10.04 6.28 23.71
N ASN A 124 10.31 5.14 24.37
CA ASN A 124 11.24 5.07 25.49
C ASN A 124 12.72 4.94 25.07
N ARG A 125 13.03 4.94 23.77
CA ARG A 125 14.38 4.72 23.21
C ARG A 125 15.04 3.43 23.73
N GLN A 126 14.23 2.38 23.88
CA GLN A 126 14.70 1.06 24.27
C GLN A 126 15.05 0.22 23.03
N PRO A 127 16.00 -0.73 23.14
CA PRO A 127 16.29 -1.66 22.05
C PRO A 127 15.05 -2.43 21.59
N GLN A 128 14.95 -2.65 20.28
CA GLN A 128 13.84 -3.39 19.69
C GLN A 128 14.02 -4.92 19.83
N GLY A 129 12.95 -5.65 19.54
CA GLY A 129 12.88 -7.09 19.83
C GLY A 129 13.67 -7.96 18.87
N ASN A 130 13.88 -7.48 17.65
CA ASN A 130 14.65 -8.16 16.62
C ASN A 130 15.38 -7.12 15.73
N PRO A 131 16.37 -7.55 14.93
CA PRO A 131 17.14 -6.66 14.07
C PRO A 131 16.34 -5.91 12.99
N ALA A 132 15.25 -6.48 12.46
CA ALA A 132 14.42 -5.80 11.46
C ALA A 132 13.65 -4.63 12.10
N LEU A 133 13.04 -4.84 13.27
CA LEU A 133 12.39 -3.79 14.04
C LEU A 133 13.40 -2.74 14.52
N GLU A 134 14.60 -3.15 14.90
CA GLU A 134 15.68 -2.21 15.24
C GLU A 134 16.08 -1.33 14.05
N ALA A 135 16.11 -1.89 12.84
CA ALA A 135 16.36 -1.14 11.62
C ALA A 135 15.21 -0.18 11.28
N LEU A 136 13.95 -0.62 11.42
CA LEU A 136 12.76 0.22 11.24
C LEU A 136 12.77 1.40 12.22
N ASP A 137 13.00 1.14 13.51
CA ASP A 137 13.13 2.19 14.55
C ASP A 137 14.16 3.25 14.13
N LYS A 138 15.37 2.82 13.73
CA LYS A 138 16.43 3.73 13.30
C LYS A 138 15.99 4.60 12.13
N LEU A 139 15.40 4.02 11.07
CA LEU A 139 14.94 4.80 9.92
C LEU A 139 13.86 5.82 10.30
N LEU A 140 12.92 5.46 11.19
CA LEU A 140 11.91 6.41 11.66
C LEU A 140 12.52 7.59 12.39
N ARG A 141 13.57 7.38 13.19
CA ARG A 141 14.30 8.47 13.86
C ARG A 141 15.05 9.38 12.89
N GLU A 142 15.28 8.94 11.65
CA GLU A 142 15.93 9.74 10.61
C GLU A 142 14.97 10.64 9.83
N ALA A 143 13.64 10.47 9.96
CA ALA A 143 12.66 11.28 9.23
C ALA A 143 12.93 12.81 9.29
N PRO A 144 13.31 13.40 10.44
CA PRO A 144 13.65 14.84 10.52
C PRO A 144 14.88 15.29 9.73
N ARG A 145 15.68 14.36 9.19
CA ARG A 145 16.78 14.68 8.27
C ARG A 145 16.28 14.96 6.86
N TYR A 146 15.12 14.43 6.49
CA TYR A 146 14.58 14.46 5.13
C TYR A 146 13.38 15.38 4.99
N TYR A 147 12.58 15.51 6.04
CA TYR A 147 11.34 16.29 6.04
C TYR A 147 11.28 17.27 7.21
N SER A 148 10.39 18.26 7.11
CA SER A 148 10.11 19.20 8.21
C SER A 148 9.66 18.47 9.46
N SER A 149 9.77 19.11 10.63
CA SER A 149 9.35 18.48 11.90
C SER A 149 7.88 18.07 11.90
N PHE A 150 7.00 18.87 11.27
CA PHE A 150 5.59 18.53 11.15
C PHE A 150 5.38 17.26 10.31
N VAL A 151 5.96 17.21 9.11
CA VAL A 151 5.82 16.06 8.19
C VAL A 151 6.48 14.81 8.78
N SER A 152 7.64 14.96 9.43
CA SER A 152 8.34 13.86 10.12
C SER A 152 7.51 13.26 11.25
N ASN A 153 6.77 14.08 12.00
CA ASN A 153 5.86 13.60 13.03
C ASN A 153 4.76 12.74 12.40
N LEU A 154 4.13 13.21 11.32
CA LEU A 154 3.06 12.48 10.64
C LEU A 154 3.54 11.15 10.03
N ILE A 155 4.72 11.14 9.40
CA ILE A 155 5.37 9.91 8.91
C ILE A 155 5.56 8.93 10.06
N THR A 156 6.15 9.40 11.16
CA THR A 156 6.47 8.56 12.32
C THR A 156 5.19 7.98 12.92
N THR A 157 4.17 8.80 13.18
CA THR A 157 2.91 8.32 13.77
C THR A 157 2.20 7.34 12.86
N SER A 158 2.21 7.57 11.54
CA SER A 158 1.58 6.64 10.60
C SER A 158 2.26 5.27 10.55
N VAL A 159 3.58 5.18 10.70
CA VAL A 159 4.25 3.87 10.82
C VAL A 159 3.98 3.21 12.17
N LEU A 160 3.90 3.98 13.26
CA LEU A 160 3.52 3.43 14.58
C LEU A 160 2.08 2.90 14.60
N ASP A 161 1.16 3.57 13.90
CA ASP A 161 -0.22 3.11 13.72
C ASP A 161 -0.26 1.84 12.86
N TYR A 162 0.53 1.77 11.79
CA TYR A 162 0.63 0.58 10.96
C TYR A 162 1.17 -0.65 11.70
N VAL A 163 2.23 -0.49 12.50
CA VAL A 163 2.72 -1.58 13.37
C VAL A 163 1.62 -2.06 14.33
N SER A 164 0.78 -1.14 14.81
CA SER A 164 -0.39 -1.48 15.62
C SER A 164 -1.47 -2.22 14.82
N SER A 165 -1.64 -1.88 13.55
CA SER A 165 -2.60 -2.53 12.66
C SER A 165 -2.27 -4.00 12.39
N ILE A 166 -0.98 -4.36 12.23
CA ILE A 166 -0.54 -5.76 12.06
C ILE A 166 -0.99 -6.62 13.25
N ILE A 167 -0.92 -6.05 14.45
CA ILE A 167 -1.39 -6.71 15.68
C ILE A 167 -2.92 -6.87 15.67
N VAL A 168 -3.64 -5.86 15.18
CA VAL A 168 -5.09 -5.94 15.02
C VAL A 168 -5.43 -7.09 14.07
N ASP A 169 -4.81 -7.15 12.90
CA ASP A 169 -5.05 -8.18 11.89
C ASP A 169 -4.82 -9.58 12.46
N HIS A 170 -3.73 -9.78 13.20
CA HIS A 170 -3.46 -11.04 13.87
C HIS A 170 -4.54 -11.38 14.92
N LYS A 171 -4.95 -10.40 15.75
CA LYS A 171 -5.97 -10.60 16.80
C LYS A 171 -7.38 -10.79 16.23
N THR A 172 -7.67 -10.23 15.06
CA THR A 172 -9.01 -10.24 14.46
C THR A 172 -9.12 -11.17 13.25
N LYS A 173 -8.10 -11.99 12.95
CA LYS A 173 -8.06 -12.89 11.78
C LYS A 173 -9.32 -13.74 11.57
N ASN A 174 -9.97 -14.18 12.65
CA ASN A 174 -11.19 -15.00 12.62
C ASN A 174 -12.42 -14.26 13.19
N MET A 175 -12.34 -12.95 13.34
CA MET A 175 -13.43 -12.13 13.89
C MET A 175 -14.60 -12.08 12.91
N GLN A 176 -15.82 -12.24 13.42
CA GLN A 176 -17.02 -12.00 12.62
C GLN A 176 -17.24 -10.50 12.45
N ILE A 177 -17.40 -10.06 11.20
CA ILE A 177 -17.68 -8.65 10.89
C ILE A 177 -19.15 -8.35 11.15
N SER A 178 -19.41 -7.35 12.00
CA SER A 178 -20.76 -6.92 12.33
C SER A 178 -21.34 -5.98 11.28
N THR A 179 -22.55 -6.26 10.81
CA THR A 179 -23.32 -5.35 9.94
C THR A 179 -23.84 -4.11 10.66
N GLN A 180 -23.78 -4.09 12.00
CA GLN A 180 -24.18 -2.94 12.81
C GLN A 180 -23.08 -1.87 12.90
N THR A 181 -21.87 -2.16 12.40
CA THR A 181 -20.71 -1.25 12.41
C THR A 181 -20.14 -1.11 11.00
N PRO A 182 -20.87 -0.48 10.06
CA PRO A 182 -20.48 -0.42 8.65
C PRO A 182 -19.24 0.43 8.38
N SER A 183 -18.78 1.22 9.36
CA SER A 183 -17.56 2.06 9.28
C SER A 183 -16.27 1.36 9.74
N TYR A 184 -16.36 0.11 10.20
CA TYR A 184 -15.19 -0.65 10.64
C TYR A 184 -14.13 -0.82 9.54
N PRO A 185 -14.50 -1.18 8.29
CA PRO A 185 -13.51 -1.33 7.22
C PRO A 185 -12.73 -0.04 6.94
N GLU A 186 -13.37 1.12 7.04
CA GLU A 186 -12.72 2.43 6.83
C GLU A 186 -11.72 2.71 7.95
N TYR A 187 -12.08 2.46 9.20
CA TYR A 187 -11.14 2.57 10.33
C TYR A 187 -9.97 1.60 10.19
N TRP A 188 -10.25 0.35 9.84
CA TRP A 188 -9.24 -0.66 9.56
C TRP A 188 -8.27 -0.19 8.48
N ARG A 189 -8.80 0.32 7.35
CA ARG A 189 -7.97 0.77 6.21
C ARG A 189 -7.12 1.99 6.54
N ILE A 190 -7.61 2.91 7.37
CA ILE A 190 -6.81 4.06 7.85
C ILE A 190 -5.59 3.57 8.64
N MET A 191 -5.73 2.54 9.46
CA MET A 191 -4.61 2.00 10.24
C MET A 191 -3.67 1.14 9.40
N SER A 192 -4.21 0.22 8.58
CA SER A 192 -3.42 -0.75 7.80
C SER A 192 -2.86 -0.18 6.50
N GLY A 193 -3.42 0.90 5.98
CA GLY A 193 -3.07 1.42 4.65
C GLY A 193 -1.86 2.35 4.59
N LEU A 194 -1.22 2.69 5.72
CA LEU A 194 -0.12 3.67 5.77
C LEU A 194 -0.41 4.98 5.02
N PRO A 195 -1.64 5.53 5.05
CA PRO A 195 -2.02 6.58 4.11
C PRO A 195 -1.12 7.81 4.23
N SER A 196 -0.74 8.23 5.44
CA SER A 196 0.13 9.40 5.58
C SER A 196 1.55 9.17 5.08
N VAL A 197 2.14 7.98 5.24
CA VAL A 197 3.51 7.70 4.76
C VAL A 197 3.55 7.74 3.23
N PHE A 198 2.62 7.04 2.57
CA PHE A 198 2.54 7.06 1.12
C PHE A 198 2.27 8.47 0.59
N VAL A 199 1.31 9.18 1.19
CA VAL A 199 0.91 10.51 0.72
C VAL A 199 1.99 11.55 0.96
N LEU A 200 2.64 11.57 2.12
CA LEU A 200 3.62 12.61 2.44
C LEU A 200 4.89 12.49 1.60
N PHE A 201 5.22 11.29 1.10
CA PHE A 201 6.33 11.09 0.18
C PHE A 201 6.05 11.55 -1.25
N ILE A 202 4.80 11.88 -1.59
CA ILE A 202 4.44 12.45 -2.89
C ILE A 202 5.10 13.81 -3.07
N PHE A 203 5.18 14.62 -2.00
CA PHE A 203 5.59 16.02 -2.10
C PHE A 203 7.07 16.19 -1.70
N PRO A 204 7.86 16.96 -2.49
CA PRO A 204 9.21 17.35 -2.11
C PRO A 204 9.22 18.05 -0.73
N SER A 205 10.29 17.84 0.04
CA SER A 205 10.40 18.42 1.40
C SER A 205 10.50 19.94 1.43
N THR A 206 10.79 20.55 0.27
CA THR A 206 10.78 22.01 0.05
C THR A 206 9.40 22.60 -0.14
N LEU A 207 8.39 21.78 -0.43
CA LEU A 207 7.05 22.24 -0.79
C LEU A 207 6.25 22.61 0.49
N PRO A 208 5.63 23.80 0.56
CA PRO A 208 4.86 24.21 1.73
C PRO A 208 3.68 23.27 1.99
N VAL A 209 3.46 22.91 3.25
CA VAL A 209 2.41 21.94 3.62
C VAL A 209 1.01 22.46 3.28
N GLU A 210 0.81 23.77 3.42
CA GLU A 210 -0.43 24.47 3.07
C GLU A 210 -0.87 24.27 1.61
N ASP A 211 0.06 23.97 0.70
CA ASP A 211 -0.23 23.80 -0.73
C ASP A 211 -0.92 22.47 -1.04
N TYR A 212 -0.85 21.47 -0.15
CA TYR A 212 -1.44 20.14 -0.39
C TYR A 212 -2.21 19.55 0.79
N ILE A 213 -2.11 20.13 2.00
CA ILE A 213 -2.68 19.52 3.20
C ILE A 213 -4.19 19.34 3.12
N GLN A 214 -4.91 20.24 2.43
CA GLN A 214 -6.36 20.12 2.25
C GLN A 214 -6.74 18.90 1.40
N SER A 215 -5.85 18.45 0.52
CA SER A 215 -6.05 17.26 -0.32
C SER A 215 -5.74 15.95 0.43
N MET A 216 -5.18 16.00 1.64
CA MET A 216 -4.77 14.80 2.41
C MET A 216 -5.88 13.75 2.59
N PRO A 217 -7.15 14.11 2.89
CA PRO A 217 -8.21 13.12 3.02
C PRO A 217 -8.43 12.34 1.72
N ASP A 218 -8.48 13.04 0.59
CA ASP A 218 -8.64 12.40 -0.72
C ASP A 218 -7.37 11.64 -1.13
N LEU A 219 -6.18 12.14 -0.80
CA LEU A 219 -4.91 11.45 -1.05
C LEU A 219 -4.80 10.13 -0.26
N ALA A 220 -5.31 10.09 0.97
CA ALA A 220 -5.43 8.87 1.75
C ALA A 220 -6.36 7.85 1.07
N ILE A 221 -7.47 8.31 0.50
CA ILE A 221 -8.37 7.48 -0.33
C ILE A 221 -7.61 6.96 -1.56
N ILE A 222 -6.87 7.81 -2.28
CA ILE A 222 -6.12 7.39 -3.47
C ILE A 222 -5.11 6.29 -3.14
N THR A 223 -4.29 6.48 -2.12
CA THR A 223 -3.25 5.50 -1.77
C THR A 223 -3.85 4.17 -1.34
N GLY A 224 -4.87 4.20 -0.48
CA GLY A 224 -5.55 2.99 -0.04
C GLY A 224 -6.34 2.30 -1.15
N TYR A 225 -7.27 3.01 -1.77
CA TYR A 225 -8.27 2.39 -2.63
C TYR A 225 -7.75 2.08 -4.03
N VAL A 226 -6.77 2.82 -4.56
CA VAL A 226 -6.13 2.40 -5.82
C VAL A 226 -5.47 1.04 -5.63
N ASN A 227 -4.82 0.83 -4.49
CA ASN A 227 -4.28 -0.47 -4.16
C ASN A 227 -5.39 -1.52 -4.04
N ASP A 228 -6.44 -1.26 -3.25
CA ASP A 228 -7.55 -2.21 -3.06
C ASP A 228 -8.25 -2.57 -4.38
N VAL A 229 -8.47 -1.61 -5.29
CA VAL A 229 -9.08 -1.84 -6.61
C VAL A 229 -8.17 -2.67 -7.51
N LEU A 230 -6.90 -2.30 -7.63
CA LEU A 230 -5.96 -2.96 -8.54
C LEU A 230 -5.43 -4.30 -8.00
N SER A 231 -5.54 -4.55 -6.70
CA SER A 231 -5.19 -5.81 -6.06
C SER A 231 -6.37 -6.78 -5.96
N PHE A 232 -7.61 -6.31 -6.10
CA PHE A 232 -8.79 -7.14 -5.86
C PHE A 232 -8.85 -8.38 -6.76
N TYR A 233 -8.50 -8.27 -8.05
CA TYR A 233 -8.50 -9.41 -8.96
C TYR A 233 -7.55 -10.54 -8.50
N LYS A 234 -6.31 -10.20 -8.11
CA LYS A 234 -5.36 -11.20 -7.60
C LYS A 234 -5.83 -11.83 -6.28
N GLU A 235 -6.52 -11.05 -5.45
CA GLU A 235 -7.04 -11.49 -4.15
C GLU A 235 -8.20 -12.46 -4.32
N GLU A 236 -9.15 -12.16 -5.21
CA GLU A 236 -10.26 -13.06 -5.50
C GLU A 236 -9.75 -14.38 -6.09
N ILE A 237 -8.78 -14.36 -7.03
CA ILE A 237 -8.18 -15.59 -7.55
C ILE A 237 -7.46 -16.40 -6.46
N ALA A 238 -6.84 -15.73 -5.48
CA ALA A 238 -6.19 -16.38 -4.36
C ALA A 238 -7.20 -16.89 -3.29
N GLY A 239 -8.48 -16.57 -3.42
CA GLY A 239 -9.50 -16.84 -2.40
C GLY A 239 -9.29 -16.02 -1.12
N ASP A 240 -8.56 -14.91 -1.20
CA ASP A 240 -8.33 -14.02 -0.07
C ASP A 240 -9.62 -13.24 0.24
N THR A 241 -10.02 -13.27 1.51
CA THR A 241 -11.21 -12.59 2.02
C THR A 241 -10.86 -11.56 3.11
N ALA A 242 -9.58 -11.47 3.49
CA ALA A 242 -9.05 -10.51 4.45
C ALA A 242 -8.58 -9.22 3.72
N ASN A 243 -9.43 -8.70 2.83
CA ASN A 243 -9.16 -7.47 2.08
C ASN A 243 -10.28 -6.44 2.28
N TYR A 244 -9.99 -5.18 1.94
CA TYR A 244 -10.90 -4.06 2.20
C TYR A 244 -12.26 -4.23 1.51
N VAL A 245 -12.28 -4.66 0.24
CA VAL A 245 -13.53 -4.84 -0.53
C VAL A 245 -14.42 -5.92 0.11
N SER A 246 -13.83 -7.05 0.53
CA SER A 246 -14.53 -8.14 1.20
C SER A 246 -15.06 -7.72 2.58
N LEU A 247 -14.24 -7.01 3.38
CA LEU A 247 -14.65 -6.46 4.67
C LEU A 247 -15.81 -5.48 4.52
N ARG A 248 -15.75 -4.60 3.50
CA ARG A 248 -16.80 -3.63 3.19
C ARG A 248 -18.09 -4.31 2.78
N ALA A 249 -18.02 -5.29 1.86
CA ALA A 249 -19.16 -6.09 1.46
C ALA A 249 -19.85 -6.77 2.65
N ALA A 250 -19.05 -7.41 3.52
CA ALA A 250 -19.56 -8.07 4.73
C ALA A 250 -20.20 -7.08 5.70
N SER A 251 -19.54 -5.95 5.99
CA SER A 251 -20.04 -4.96 6.95
C SER A 251 -21.32 -4.23 6.51
N ARG A 252 -21.59 -4.18 5.20
CA ARG A 252 -22.76 -3.51 4.61
C ARG A 252 -23.83 -4.48 4.09
N ALA A 253 -23.58 -5.79 4.17
CA ALA A 253 -24.43 -6.84 3.61
C ALA A 253 -24.74 -6.63 2.11
N ILE A 254 -23.72 -6.24 1.34
CA ILE A 254 -23.78 -6.08 -0.13
C ILE A 254 -22.87 -7.10 -0.82
N THR A 255 -22.96 -7.22 -2.15
CA THR A 255 -22.03 -8.10 -2.88
C THR A 255 -20.63 -7.49 -2.93
N LYS A 256 -19.59 -8.32 -3.12
CA LYS A 256 -18.23 -7.82 -3.31
C LYS A 256 -18.11 -6.93 -4.55
N LEU A 257 -18.87 -7.22 -5.61
CA LEU A 257 -18.88 -6.42 -6.84
C LEU A 257 -19.51 -5.04 -6.59
N ASP A 258 -20.62 -4.97 -5.83
CA ASP A 258 -21.19 -3.68 -5.43
C ASP A 258 -20.22 -2.87 -4.57
N ALA A 259 -19.56 -3.53 -3.61
CA ALA A 259 -18.53 -2.89 -2.79
C ALA A 259 -17.35 -2.38 -3.64
N LEU A 260 -16.89 -3.15 -4.63
CA LEU A 260 -15.85 -2.73 -5.57
C LEU A 260 -16.28 -1.48 -6.35
N HIS A 261 -17.51 -1.44 -6.88
CA HIS A 261 -18.02 -0.26 -7.58
C HIS A 261 -18.09 0.98 -6.67
N GLU A 262 -18.53 0.83 -5.42
CA GLU A 262 -18.52 1.95 -4.46
C GLU A 262 -17.10 2.47 -4.19
N VAL A 263 -16.13 1.57 -4.07
CA VAL A 263 -14.72 1.93 -3.85
C VAL A 263 -14.16 2.65 -5.08
N ILE A 264 -14.46 2.17 -6.29
CA ILE A 264 -14.08 2.82 -7.54
C ILE A 264 -14.66 4.23 -7.62
N ASP A 265 -15.96 4.39 -7.36
CA ASP A 265 -16.63 5.69 -7.42
C ASP A 265 -16.00 6.70 -6.44
N GLN A 266 -15.70 6.26 -5.22
CA GLN A 266 -15.01 7.08 -4.23
C GLN A 266 -13.59 7.45 -4.68
N THR A 267 -12.85 6.51 -5.25
CA THR A 267 -11.48 6.74 -5.73
C THR A 267 -11.45 7.73 -6.89
N VAL A 268 -12.38 7.59 -7.85
CA VAL A 268 -12.50 8.50 -8.99
C VAL A 268 -12.89 9.91 -8.53
N HIS A 269 -13.80 10.02 -7.56
CA HIS A 269 -14.17 11.32 -7.01
C HIS A 269 -13.00 11.99 -6.29
N ALA A 270 -12.29 11.24 -5.43
CA ALA A 270 -11.09 11.72 -4.75
C ALA A 270 -10.02 12.18 -5.74
N HIS A 271 -9.79 11.44 -6.82
CA HIS A 271 -8.83 11.80 -7.87
C HIS A 271 -9.13 13.18 -8.48
N HIS A 272 -10.39 13.40 -8.88
CA HIS A 272 -10.81 14.68 -9.45
C HIS A 272 -10.75 15.83 -8.45
N ASN A 273 -11.11 15.60 -7.19
CA ASN A 273 -11.02 16.61 -6.13
C ASN A 273 -9.57 17.04 -5.91
N ILE A 274 -8.63 16.09 -5.87
CA ILE A 274 -7.20 16.40 -5.73
C ILE A 274 -6.73 17.26 -6.89
N LEU A 275 -7.03 16.86 -8.14
CA LEU A 275 -6.62 17.62 -9.33
C LEU A 275 -7.14 19.06 -9.30
N GLU A 276 -8.40 19.29 -8.95
CA GLU A 276 -8.93 20.66 -8.84
C GLU A 276 -8.35 21.42 -7.64
N SER A 277 -8.20 20.78 -6.47
CA SER A 277 -7.66 21.44 -5.27
C SER A 277 -6.20 21.88 -5.46
N LEU A 278 -5.38 21.07 -6.14
CA LEU A 278 -3.96 21.36 -6.37
C LEU A 278 -3.72 22.25 -7.60
N LYS A 279 -4.73 22.55 -8.40
CA LYS A 279 -4.60 23.25 -9.70
C LYS A 279 -3.89 24.61 -9.62
N LEU A 280 -4.01 25.29 -8.47
CA LEU A 280 -3.34 26.57 -8.22
C LEU A 280 -1.91 26.42 -7.67
N HIS A 281 -1.51 25.20 -7.29
CA HIS A 281 -0.23 24.84 -6.71
C HIS A 281 0.53 23.91 -7.68
N THR A 282 1.08 24.47 -8.76
CA THR A 282 1.65 23.71 -9.89
C THR A 282 2.61 22.59 -9.48
N GLU A 283 3.56 22.85 -8.58
CA GLU A 283 4.54 21.84 -8.16
C GLU A 283 3.86 20.68 -7.40
N ALA A 284 2.87 20.97 -6.55
CA ALA A 284 2.11 19.95 -5.83
C ALA A 284 1.23 19.12 -6.79
N TYR A 285 0.59 19.80 -7.75
CA TYR A 285 -0.19 19.16 -8.80
C TYR A 285 0.65 18.19 -9.64
N GLU A 286 1.82 18.65 -10.12
CA GLU A 286 2.73 17.83 -10.91
C GLU A 286 3.27 16.64 -10.11
N ALA A 287 3.62 16.85 -8.84
CA ALA A 287 4.03 15.79 -7.94
C ALA A 287 2.94 14.71 -7.75
N TYR A 288 1.69 15.13 -7.56
CA TYR A 288 0.56 14.22 -7.46
C TYR A 288 0.30 13.46 -8.75
N VAL A 289 0.29 14.13 -9.91
CA VAL A 289 0.06 13.48 -11.21
C VAL A 289 1.17 12.46 -11.51
N SER A 290 2.42 12.83 -11.24
CA SER A 290 3.57 11.92 -11.36
C SER A 290 3.41 10.70 -10.46
N PHE A 291 3.07 10.91 -9.19
CA PHE A 291 2.81 9.84 -8.24
C PHE A 291 1.66 8.93 -8.72
N PHE A 292 0.51 9.48 -9.12
CA PHE A 292 -0.67 8.70 -9.48
C PHE A 292 -0.36 7.77 -10.66
N HIS A 293 0.19 8.31 -11.76
CA HIS A 293 0.59 7.48 -12.91
C HIS A 293 1.69 6.47 -12.55
N GLY A 294 2.63 6.88 -11.70
CA GLY A 294 3.65 6.01 -11.14
C GLY A 294 3.08 4.86 -10.32
N TYR A 295 2.04 5.11 -9.54
CA TYR A 295 1.37 4.12 -8.70
C TYR A 295 0.57 3.12 -9.51
N ILE A 296 -0.08 3.56 -10.59
CA ILE A 296 -0.68 2.65 -11.59
C ILE A 296 0.41 1.78 -12.23
N ARG A 297 1.56 2.36 -12.61
CA ARG A 297 2.69 1.62 -13.19
C ARG A 297 3.28 0.59 -12.22
N PHE A 298 3.38 0.91 -10.93
CA PHE A 298 3.78 -0.04 -9.89
C PHE A 298 2.83 -1.24 -9.82
N HIS A 299 1.53 -1.00 -9.92
CA HIS A 299 0.50 -2.04 -9.98
C HIS A 299 0.46 -2.80 -11.32
N ALA A 300 1.20 -2.36 -12.34
CA ALA A 300 1.44 -3.17 -13.53
C ALA A 300 2.51 -4.26 -13.32
N SER A 301 3.09 -4.38 -12.12
CA SER A 301 4.03 -5.47 -11.82
C SER A 301 3.35 -6.85 -11.88
N PRO A 302 4.12 -7.92 -12.16
CA PRO A 302 3.58 -9.28 -12.26
C PRO A 302 2.79 -9.74 -11.01
N ARG A 303 3.08 -9.16 -9.84
CA ARG A 303 2.37 -9.44 -8.58
C ARG A 303 0.86 -9.23 -8.70
N TYR A 304 0.41 -8.21 -9.42
CA TYR A 304 -1.00 -7.81 -9.47
C TYR A 304 -1.78 -8.36 -10.67
N LYS A 305 -1.10 -9.04 -11.60
CA LYS A 305 -1.72 -9.66 -12.79
C LYS A 305 -2.52 -8.68 -13.67
N LEU A 306 -2.11 -7.40 -13.69
CA LEU A 306 -2.80 -6.36 -14.46
C LEU A 306 -2.71 -6.61 -15.98
N GLU A 307 -1.68 -7.30 -16.46
CA GLU A 307 -1.58 -7.68 -17.88
C GLU A 307 -2.70 -8.66 -18.29
N GLU A 308 -3.01 -9.66 -17.46
CA GLU A 308 -4.14 -10.59 -17.69
C GLU A 308 -5.47 -9.81 -17.80
N LEU A 309 -5.64 -8.77 -16.97
CA LEU A 309 -6.82 -7.90 -16.97
C LEU A 309 -7.00 -7.11 -18.27
N LEU A 310 -5.89 -6.77 -18.95
CA LEU A 310 -5.89 -5.88 -20.11
C LEU A 310 -5.77 -6.62 -21.45
N SER A 311 -5.19 -7.83 -21.47
CA SER A 311 -4.95 -8.60 -22.70
C SER A 311 -6.21 -9.24 -23.33
N GLU A 312 -7.25 -9.53 -22.55
CA GLU A 312 -8.46 -10.22 -23.06
C GLU A 312 -9.42 -9.29 -23.83
N ARG A 313 -9.19 -7.97 -23.81
CA ARG A 313 -9.91 -6.99 -24.65
C ARG A 313 -9.47 -6.99 -26.11
N SER A 314 -8.23 -7.38 -26.41
CA SER A 314 -7.71 -7.38 -27.79
C SER A 314 -8.36 -8.44 -28.67
N SER A 315 -8.97 -9.47 -28.08
CA SER A 315 -9.69 -10.53 -28.80
C SER A 315 -11.16 -10.23 -29.11
N CYS A 316 -11.73 -9.13 -28.59
CA CYS A 316 -13.16 -8.81 -28.77
C CYS A 316 -13.44 -7.59 -29.68
N ASN A 317 -12.40 -6.86 -30.10
CA ASN A 317 -12.53 -5.71 -31.01
C ASN A 317 -12.19 -6.02 -32.48
N ASP A 318 -11.87 -7.28 -32.81
CA ASP A 318 -11.58 -7.76 -34.17
C ASP A 318 -12.64 -8.77 -34.70
N ALA A 319 -13.88 -8.72 -34.20
CA ALA A 319 -15.00 -9.53 -34.68
C ALA A 319 -16.23 -8.69 -35.04
#